data_AF-A0A9W6D3L9-F1
#
_entry.id   AF-A0A9W6D3L9-F1
#
_cell.length_a   1.000
_cell.length_b   1.000
_cell.length_c   1.000
_cell.angle_alpha   90.00
_cell.angle_beta   90.00
_cell.angle_gamma   90.00
#
_symmetry.space_group_name_H-M   'P 1'
#
loop_
_entity.id
_entity.type
_entity.pdbx_description
1 polymer ?
#
loop_
_entity_poly.entity_id
_entity_poly.type
_entity_poly.pdbx_seq_one_letter_code
_entity_poly.pdbx_strand_id
1 'polypeptide(L)'
;MLSEQEIRDRAHYCYCVFLQLSWLYSNDLIEPSQYLEYLKKSSLDLISDQFITMTIEEALMLRQPNDGLTSLIHLYEGFVHALCEVLETDLEEIKKGISRDFLQKLASEVDVDIRL
;
A
#
# COMPACT_ATOMS: atom_id res chain seq x y z
N MET A 1 3.86 -18.62 -17.48
CA MET A 1 3.01 -17.41 -17.53
C MET A 1 2.04 -17.49 -16.37
N LEU A 2 1.78 -16.38 -15.70
CA LEU A 2 0.72 -16.30 -14.69
C LEU A 2 -0.64 -16.42 -15.39
N SER A 3 -1.60 -17.03 -14.71
CA SER A 3 -3.00 -16.98 -15.09
C SER A 3 -3.57 -15.58 -14.87
N GLU A 4 -4.67 -15.26 -15.56
CA GLU A 4 -5.37 -13.98 -15.37
C GLU A 4 -5.79 -13.77 -13.90
N GLN A 5 -6.25 -14.84 -13.23
CA GLN A 5 -6.63 -14.77 -11.82
C GLN A 5 -5.44 -14.39 -10.92
N GLU A 6 -4.27 -14.99 -11.14
CA GLU A 6 -3.07 -14.64 -10.37
C GLU A 6 -2.63 -13.19 -10.61
N ILE A 7 -2.83 -12.67 -11.82
CA ILE A 7 -2.54 -11.26 -12.15
C ILE A 7 -3.54 -10.35 -11.44
N ARG A 8 -4.83 -10.72 -11.40
CA ARG A 8 -5.88 -9.99 -10.70
C ARG A 8 -5.65 -9.95 -9.19
N ASP A 9 -5.28 -11.09 -8.59
CA ASP A 9 -4.96 -11.17 -7.16
C ASP A 9 -3.77 -10.28 -6.81
N ARG A 10 -2.74 -10.25 -7.68
CA ARG A 10 -1.60 -9.33 -7.53
C ARG A 10 -2.00 -7.87 -7.67
N ALA A 11 -2.90 -7.55 -8.60
CA ALA A 11 -3.38 -6.18 -8.80
C ALA A 11 -4.16 -5.70 -7.56
N HIS A 12 -5.03 -6.56 -7.02
CA HIS A 12 -5.76 -6.29 -5.77
C HIS A 12 -4.80 -6.08 -4.60
N TYR A 13 -3.82 -6.97 -4.42
CA TYR A 13 -2.81 -6.83 -3.38
C TYR A 13 -2.04 -5.51 -3.52
N CYS A 14 -1.45 -5.23 -4.69
CA CYS A 14 -0.66 -4.02 -4.91
C CYS A 14 -1.50 -2.76 -4.69
N TYR A 15 -2.79 -2.78 -5.05
CA TYR A 15 -3.70 -1.68 -4.82
C TYR A 15 -3.98 -1.45 -3.34
N CYS A 16 -4.15 -2.53 -2.57
CA CYS A 16 -4.31 -2.44 -1.11
C CYS A 16 -3.06 -1.88 -0.44
N VAL A 17 -1.86 -2.32 -0.86
CA VAL A 17 -0.59 -1.78 -0.35
C VAL A 17 -0.49 -0.29 -0.67
N PHE A 18 -0.68 0.08 -1.95
CA PHE A 18 -0.68 1.47 -2.40
C PHE A 18 -1.60 2.35 -1.55
N LEU A 19 -2.86 1.92 -1.31
CA LEU A 19 -3.81 2.67 -0.50
C LEU A 19 -3.36 2.80 0.96
N GLN A 20 -2.96 1.70 1.59
CA GLN A 20 -2.59 1.72 3.00
C GLN A 20 -1.35 2.60 3.26
N LEU A 21 -0.35 2.55 2.36
CA LEU A 21 0.81 3.43 2.44
C LEU A 21 0.44 4.89 2.19
N SER A 22 -0.47 5.16 1.24
CA SER A 22 -0.96 6.51 0.95
C SER A 22 -1.72 7.10 2.14
N TRP A 23 -2.55 6.30 2.81
CA TRP A 23 -3.25 6.72 4.03
C TRP A 23 -2.29 7.00 5.17
N LEU A 24 -1.31 6.11 5.39
CA LEU A 24 -0.26 6.32 6.39
C LEU A 24 0.50 7.64 6.12
N TYR A 25 0.87 7.90 4.86
CA TYR A 25 1.57 9.11 4.47
C TYR A 25 0.72 10.38 4.63
N SER A 26 -0.57 10.30 4.34
CA SER A 26 -1.50 11.42 4.46
C SER A 26 -1.92 11.74 5.90
N ASN A 27 -1.56 10.88 6.86
CA ASN A 27 -1.92 11.06 8.26
C ASN A 27 -0.87 11.93 8.97
N ASP A 28 -1.10 13.24 8.98
CA ASP A 28 -0.22 14.24 9.60
C ASP A 28 -0.01 14.05 11.12
N LEU A 29 -0.74 13.14 11.77
CA LEU A 29 -0.57 12.81 13.19
C LEU A 29 0.47 11.72 13.44
N ILE A 30 0.93 11.03 12.39
CA ILE A 30 1.89 9.94 12.49
C ILE A 30 3.27 10.47 12.10
N GLU A 31 4.19 10.46 13.07
CA GLU A 31 5.57 10.82 12.79
C GLU A 31 6.25 9.73 11.94
N PRO A 32 7.15 10.08 11.00
CA PRO A 32 7.79 9.07 10.16
C PRO A 32 8.57 7.99 10.90
N SER A 33 9.10 8.31 12.08
CA SER A 33 9.77 7.35 12.95
C SER A 33 8.84 6.23 13.46
N GLN A 34 7.52 6.42 13.34
CA GLN A 34 6.50 5.48 13.77
C GLN A 34 5.92 4.67 12.60
N TYR A 35 6.28 4.94 11.34
CA TYR A 35 5.71 4.25 10.19
C TYR A 35 5.79 2.73 10.31
N LEU A 36 6.95 2.18 10.70
CA LEU A 36 7.12 0.72 10.90
C LEU A 36 6.20 0.15 11.99
N GLU A 37 5.92 0.91 13.06
CA GLU A 37 5.00 0.47 14.12
C GLU A 37 3.55 0.40 13.63
N TYR A 38 3.17 1.27 12.69
CA TYR A 38 1.86 1.18 12.03
C TYR A 38 1.81 0.03 11.02
N LEU A 39 2.89 -0.21 10.27
CA LEU A 39 2.94 -1.35 9.34
C LEU A 39 2.86 -2.70 10.05
N LYS A 40 3.29 -2.82 11.32
CA LYS A 40 3.06 -4.02 12.14
C LYS A 40 1.59 -4.36 12.37
N LYS A 41 0.72 -3.36 12.34
CA LYS A 41 -0.73 -3.54 12.51
C LYS A 41 -1.42 -3.97 11.22
N SER A 42 -0.71 -3.89 10.08
CA SER A 42 -1.28 -4.14 8.76
C SER A 42 -1.73 -5.59 8.59
N SER A 43 -2.98 -5.77 8.17
CA SER A 43 -3.48 -7.08 7.72
C SER A 43 -2.82 -7.59 6.44
N LEU A 44 -2.06 -6.75 5.72
CA LEU A 44 -1.30 -7.13 4.54
C LEU A 44 0.10 -7.67 4.90
N ASP A 45 0.44 -7.74 6.19
CA ASP A 45 1.73 -8.23 6.70
C ASP A 45 2.94 -7.45 6.13
N LEU A 46 2.77 -6.14 5.92
CA LEU A 46 3.78 -5.27 5.28
C LEU A 46 5.09 -5.20 6.06
N ILE A 47 5.06 -5.44 7.37
CA ILE A 47 6.27 -5.48 8.21
C ILE A 47 7.16 -6.70 7.90
N SER A 48 6.58 -7.78 7.38
CA SER A 48 7.33 -8.98 7.04
C SER A 48 8.00 -8.88 5.66
N ASP A 49 7.64 -7.87 4.87
CA ASP A 49 8.28 -7.58 3.59
C ASP A 49 9.58 -6.80 3.81
N GLN A 50 10.71 -7.51 3.66
CA GLN A 50 12.04 -6.94 3.85
C GLN A 50 12.32 -5.74 2.95
N PHE A 51 11.77 -5.71 1.73
CA PHE A 51 11.99 -4.59 0.82
C PHE A 51 11.28 -3.32 1.32
N ILE A 52 10.03 -3.46 1.78
CA ILE A 52 9.28 -2.36 2.41
C ILE A 52 10.02 -1.84 3.64
N THR A 53 10.41 -2.73 4.56
CA THR A 53 11.05 -2.30 5.81
C THR A 53 12.39 -1.63 5.57
N MET A 54 13.25 -2.21 4.73
CA MET A 54 14.55 -1.63 4.40
C MET A 54 14.41 -0.27 3.73
N THR A 55 13.45 -0.11 2.82
CA THR A 55 13.23 1.17 2.12
C THR A 55 12.88 2.29 3.10
N ILE A 56 12.07 2.00 4.13
CA ILE A 56 11.71 2.98 5.16
C ILE A 56 12.91 3.22 6.09
N GLU A 57 13.61 2.18 6.53
CA GLU A 57 14.77 2.29 7.41
C GLU A 57 15.90 3.11 6.78
N GLU A 58 16.22 2.86 5.50
CA GLU A 58 17.24 3.61 4.76
C GLU A 58 16.89 5.09 4.66
N ALA A 59 15.63 5.41 4.36
CA ALA A 59 15.13 6.78 4.30
C ALA A 59 15.26 7.50 5.66
N LEU A 60 14.95 6.81 6.76
CA LEU A 60 15.15 7.32 8.12
C LEU A 60 16.63 7.57 8.42
N MET A 61 17.53 6.65 8.05
CA MET A 61 18.97 6.79 8.23
C MET A 61 19.56 7.97 7.43
N LEU A 62 19.04 8.23 6.23
CA LEU A 62 19.48 9.32 5.35
C LEU A 62 18.87 10.68 5.72
N ARG A 63 18.06 10.77 6.78
CA ARG A 63 17.30 11.97 7.17
C ARG A 63 16.35 12.46 6.08
N GLN A 64 15.82 11.52 5.31
CA GLN A 64 14.81 11.72 4.27
C GLN A 64 13.56 10.91 4.62
N PRO A 65 12.96 11.13 5.81
CA PRO A 65 12.02 10.19 6.43
C PRO A 65 10.76 9.89 5.61
N ASN A 66 10.35 10.82 4.74
CA ASN A 66 9.18 10.69 3.89
C ASN A 66 9.49 10.07 2.52
N ASP A 67 10.74 10.07 2.09
CA ASP A 67 11.13 9.63 0.74
C ASP A 67 10.97 8.11 0.60
N GLY A 68 11.20 7.34 1.67
CA GLY A 68 11.00 5.89 1.67
C GLY A 68 9.54 5.52 1.45
N LEU A 69 8.63 6.08 2.26
CA LEU A 69 7.20 5.82 2.13
C LEU A 69 6.64 6.32 0.79
N THR A 70 7.04 7.51 0.35
CA THR A 70 6.65 8.08 -0.95
C THR A 70 7.14 7.22 -2.12
N SER A 71 8.37 6.69 -2.06
CA SER A 71 8.91 5.81 -3.10
C SER A 71 8.12 4.51 -3.20
N LEU A 72 7.74 3.93 -2.05
CA LEU A 72 6.92 2.73 -2.01
C LEU A 72 5.52 2.99 -2.58
N ILE A 73 4.89 4.12 -2.24
CA ILE A 73 3.59 4.52 -2.82
C ILE A 73 3.66 4.53 -4.34
N HIS A 74 4.62 5.25 -4.92
CA HIS A 74 4.78 5.31 -6.38
C HIS A 74 5.08 3.95 -7.02
N LEU A 75 5.87 3.11 -6.34
CA LEU A 75 6.20 1.78 -6.84
C LEU A 75 4.96 0.88 -6.92
N TYR A 76 4.18 0.80 -5.84
CA TYR A 76 2.98 -0.02 -5.80
C TYR A 76 1.87 0.54 -6.69
N GLU A 77 1.72 1.86 -6.78
CA GLU A 77 0.84 2.50 -7.76
C GLU A 77 1.22 2.10 -9.19
N GLY A 78 2.51 2.18 -9.53
CA GLY A 78 3.05 1.77 -10.83
C GLY A 78 2.80 0.29 -11.13
N PHE A 79 2.94 -0.60 -10.14
CA PHE A 79 2.60 -2.02 -10.29
C PHE A 79 1.12 -2.23 -10.58
N VAL A 80 0.22 -1.52 -9.88
CA VAL A 80 -1.22 -1.64 -10.16
C VAL A 80 -1.52 -1.20 -11.59
N HIS A 81 -0.97 -0.07 -12.04
CA HIS A 81 -1.15 0.40 -13.41
C HIS A 81 -0.65 -0.62 -14.44
N ALA A 82 0.57 -1.15 -14.26
CA ALA A 82 1.12 -2.16 -15.15
C ALA A 82 0.26 -3.43 -15.19
N LEU A 83 -0.27 -3.86 -14.05
CA LEU A 83 -1.16 -5.03 -13.97
C LEU A 83 -2.54 -4.75 -14.61
N CYS A 84 -3.05 -3.53 -14.48
CA CYS A 84 -4.27 -3.09 -15.16
C CYS A 84 -4.11 -3.14 -16.68
N GLU A 85 -2.97 -2.68 -17.20
CA GLU A 85 -2.66 -2.77 -18.63
C GLU A 85 -2.65 -4.22 -19.14
N VAL A 86 -2.05 -5.14 -18.38
CA VAL A 86 -2.02 -6.57 -18.74
C VAL A 86 -3.41 -7.20 -18.70
N LEU A 87 -4.28 -6.75 -17.79
CA LEU A 87 -5.66 -7.23 -17.65
C LEU A 87 -6.65 -6.51 -18.58
N GLU A 88 -6.19 -5.52 -19.36
CA GLU A 88 -7.03 -4.64 -20.18
C GLU A 88 -8.20 -4.01 -19.36
N THR A 89 -7.90 -3.60 -18.13
CA THR A 89 -8.87 -3.05 -17.16
C THR A 89 -8.37 -1.71 -16.60
N ASP A 90 -9.18 -1.05 -15.77
CA ASP A 90 -8.79 0.15 -15.04
C ASP A 90 -8.75 -0.06 -13.51
N LEU A 91 -8.24 0.97 -12.82
CA LEU A 91 -8.15 1.03 -11.35
C LEU A 91 -9.52 0.95 -10.65
N GLU A 92 -10.58 1.47 -11.25
CA GLU A 92 -11.92 1.45 -10.64
C GLU A 92 -12.49 0.03 -10.65
N GLU A 93 -12.24 -0.75 -11.70
CA GLU A 93 -12.60 -2.17 -11.73
C GLU A 93 -11.80 -2.99 -10.71
N ILE A 94 -10.49 -2.72 -10.55
CA ILE A 94 -9.68 -3.32 -9.48
C ILE A 94 -10.27 -3.00 -8.11
N LYS A 95 -10.60 -1.74 -7.86
CA LYS A 95 -11.20 -1.28 -6.60
C LYS A 95 -12.55 -1.94 -6.32
N LYS A 96 -13.42 -2.11 -7.33
CA LYS A 96 -14.72 -2.80 -7.19
C LYS A 96 -14.57 -4.27 -6.77
N GLY A 97 -13.44 -4.89 -7.10
CA GLY A 97 -13.10 -6.26 -6.69
C GLY A 97 -12.78 -6.43 -5.21
N ILE A 98 -12.67 -5.32 -4.44
CA ILE A 98 -12.24 -5.33 -3.05
C ILE A 98 -13.43 -4.96 -2.15
N SER A 99 -13.63 -5.73 -1.08
CA SER A 99 -14.75 -5.46 -0.17
C SER A 99 -14.55 -4.15 0.58
N ARG A 100 -15.65 -3.38 0.73
CA ARG A 100 -15.64 -2.11 1.47
C ARG A 100 -15.19 -2.29 2.91
N ASP A 101 -15.67 -3.34 3.57
CA ASP A 101 -15.30 -3.67 4.95
C ASP A 101 -13.79 -3.90 5.08
N PHE A 102 -13.15 -4.51 4.08
CA PHE A 102 -11.71 -4.70 4.08
C PHE A 102 -10.96 -3.38 3.87
N LEU A 103 -11.42 -2.52 2.96
CA LEU A 103 -10.83 -1.20 2.77
C LEU A 103 -10.95 -0.33 4.03
N GLN A 104 -12.10 -0.34 4.70
CA GLN A 104 -12.30 0.34 5.98
C GLN A 104 -11.37 -0.20 7.06
N LYS A 105 -11.20 -1.53 7.13
CA LYS A 105 -10.24 -2.16 8.02
C LYS A 105 -8.81 -1.65 7.77
N LEU A 106 -8.35 -1.69 6.52
CA LEU A 106 -6.99 -1.25 6.15
C LEU A 106 -6.73 0.22 6.52
N ALA A 107 -7.71 1.11 6.32
CA ALA A 107 -7.60 2.51 6.72
C ALA A 107 -7.53 2.67 8.25
N SER A 108 -8.37 1.93 8.99
CA SER A 108 -8.37 1.98 10.46
C SER A 108 -7.07 1.48 11.09
N GLU A 109 -6.32 0.59 10.42
CA GLU A 109 -5.02 0.09 10.88
C GLU A 109 -3.93 1.19 10.90
N VAL A 110 -4.15 2.26 10.13
CA VAL A 110 -3.28 3.46 10.06
C VAL A 110 -3.98 4.71 10.58
N ASP A 111 -4.98 4.52 11.45
CA ASP A 111 -5.76 5.57 12.12
C ASP A 111 -6.45 6.57 11.16
N VAL A 112 -6.88 6.10 9.99
CA VAL A 112 -7.66 6.88 9.03
C VAL A 112 -9.11 6.38 8.98
N ASP A 113 -10.07 7.31 9.09
CA ASP A 113 -11.50 7.05 8.89
C ASP A 113 -11.91 7.44 7.47
N ILE A 114 -12.25 6.44 6.66
CA ILE A 114 -12.69 6.65 5.28
C ILE A 114 -14.21 6.50 5.15
N ARG A 115 -14.86 7.55 4.63
CA ARG A 115 -16.27 7.50 4.23
C ARG A 115 -16.34 7.04 2.77
N LEU A 116 -16.32 5.72 2.56
CA LEU A 116 -16.40 5.07 1.24
C LEU A 116 -17.84 4.92 0.71
#